data_AF-A0A7G8E9K9-F1
#
_entry.id   AF-A0A7G8E9K9-F1
#
_cell.length_a   1.000
_cell.length_b   1.000
_cell.length_c   1.000
_cell.angle_alpha   90.00
_cell.angle_beta   90.00
_cell.angle_gamma   90.00
#
_symmetry.space_group_name_H-M   'P 1'
#
loop_
_entity.id
_entity.type
_entity.pdbx_description
1 polymer ?
#
loop_
_entity_poly.entity_id
_entity_poly.type
_entity_poly.pdbx_seq_one_letter_code
_entity_poly.pdbx_strand_id
1 'polypeptide(L)'
;MDSADATGLQATLFDFSIAELVRQHRESFQPLWTAESWVKLLIWLSLNCGSSGDEAGMARFVEALGPSLTTRMRRVFFERELEALDLQVMADPAEQQVLVLPMGPGVPLDLERAATVIEQVQLQGHVADRSRWQQLDAVVAIPRVEAAA
;
A
#
# COMPACT_ATOMS: atom_id res chain seq x y z
N MET A 1 15.71 -5.65 34.08
CA MET A 1 15.12 -5.53 32.73
C MET A 1 15.27 -4.07 32.37
N ASP A 2 16.21 -3.77 31.49
CA ASP A 2 16.65 -2.40 31.25
C ASP A 2 15.56 -1.63 30.49
N SER A 3 15.38 -0.35 30.82
CA SER A 3 14.36 0.52 30.21
C SER A 3 14.51 0.66 28.68
N ALA A 4 15.72 0.45 28.17
CA ALA A 4 16.01 0.38 26.73
C ALA A 4 15.32 -0.81 26.05
N ASP A 5 15.28 -1.98 26.70
CA ASP A 5 14.61 -3.17 26.17
C ASP A 5 13.09 -2.98 26.10
N ALA A 6 12.51 -2.33 27.13
CA ALA A 6 11.08 -2.03 27.18
C ALA A 6 10.66 -1.05 26.07
N THR A 7 11.48 -0.02 25.83
CA THR A 7 11.21 0.99 24.78
C THR A 7 11.31 0.37 23.38
N GLY A 8 12.31 -0.48 23.14
CA GLY A 8 12.47 -1.19 21.86
C GLY A 8 11.30 -2.14 21.57
N LEU A 9 10.82 -2.86 22.60
CA LEU A 9 9.65 -3.73 22.47
C LEU A 9 8.38 -2.93 22.14
N GLN A 10 8.16 -1.80 22.84
CA GLN A 10 7.01 -0.93 22.59
C GLN A 10 7.00 -0.38 21.17
N ALA A 11 8.16 0.09 20.68
CA ALA A 11 8.29 0.58 19.31
C ALA A 11 7.96 -0.53 18.29
N THR A 12 8.46 -1.74 18.50
CA THR A 12 8.18 -2.90 17.63
C THR A 12 6.69 -3.26 17.62
N LEU A 13 6.06 -3.31 18.81
CA LEU A 13 4.64 -3.60 18.94
C LEU A 13 3.78 -2.53 18.26
N PHE A 14 4.15 -1.26 18.42
CA PHE A 14 3.46 -0.15 17.76
C PHE A 14 3.57 -0.26 16.23
N ASP A 15 4.78 -0.46 15.71
CA ASP A 15 5.04 -0.62 14.28
C ASP A 15 4.27 -1.79 13.67
N PHE A 16 4.16 -2.91 14.38
CA PHE A 16 3.34 -4.03 13.95
C PHE A 16 1.85 -3.67 13.96
N SER A 17 1.36 -3.10 15.07
CA SER A 17 -0.06 -2.79 15.27
C SER A 17 -0.57 -1.79 14.23
N ILE A 18 0.21 -0.76 13.93
CA ILE A 18 -0.19 0.24 12.94
C ILE A 18 -0.18 -0.34 11.52
N ALA A 19 0.78 -1.21 11.18
CA ALA A 19 0.80 -1.89 9.90
C ALA A 19 -0.41 -2.83 9.74
N GLU A 20 -0.73 -3.63 10.77
CA GLU A 20 -1.91 -4.50 10.77
C GLU A 20 -3.21 -3.71 10.66
N LEU A 21 -3.34 -2.59 11.36
CA LEU A 21 -4.50 -1.71 11.25
C LEU A 21 -4.71 -1.22 9.82
N VAL A 22 -3.62 -0.81 9.16
CA VAL A 22 -3.65 -0.43 7.74
C VAL A 22 -4.08 -1.63 6.87
N ARG A 23 -3.53 -2.83 7.09
CA ARG A 23 -3.91 -4.04 6.33
C ARG A 23 -5.39 -4.40 6.47
N GLN A 24 -5.95 -4.25 7.66
CA GLN A 24 -7.35 -4.58 7.93
C GLN A 24 -8.33 -3.59 7.28
N HIS A 25 -7.95 -2.32 7.15
CA HIS A 25 -8.86 -1.27 6.68
C HIS A 25 -8.62 -0.79 5.24
N ARG A 26 -7.51 -1.19 4.59
CA ARG A 26 -7.14 -0.71 3.24
C ARG A 26 -8.15 -1.02 2.13
N GLU A 27 -9.11 -1.89 2.36
CA GLU A 27 -10.19 -2.22 1.41
C GLU A 27 -11.53 -1.53 1.75
N SER A 28 -11.61 -0.86 2.90
CA SER A 28 -12.82 -0.16 3.35
C SER A 28 -13.03 1.21 2.70
N PHE A 29 -12.00 1.76 2.04
CA PHE A 29 -12.03 3.13 1.50
C PHE A 29 -12.03 3.15 -0.03
N GLN A 30 -13.20 3.41 -0.60
CA GLN A 30 -13.37 3.54 -2.06
C GLN A 30 -13.08 4.97 -2.54
N PRO A 31 -12.66 5.18 -3.80
CA PRO A 31 -12.26 4.15 -4.77
C PRO A 31 -10.88 3.56 -4.43
N LEU A 32 -10.73 2.23 -4.51
CA LEU A 32 -9.45 1.56 -4.24
C LEU A 32 -8.32 2.11 -5.13
N TRP A 33 -7.07 1.93 -4.69
CA TRP A 33 -5.87 2.25 -5.48
C TRP A 33 -5.71 3.73 -5.85
N THR A 34 -6.40 4.63 -5.14
CA THR A 34 -6.34 6.08 -5.38
C THR A 34 -5.73 6.83 -4.19
N ALA A 35 -5.18 8.01 -4.45
CA ALA A 35 -4.74 8.91 -3.39
C ALA A 35 -5.90 9.27 -2.43
N GLU A 36 -7.13 9.34 -2.93
CA GLU A 36 -8.33 9.59 -2.13
C GLU A 36 -8.57 8.50 -1.09
N SER A 37 -8.46 7.22 -1.45
CA SER A 37 -8.61 6.11 -0.48
C SER A 37 -7.59 6.16 0.65
N TRP A 38 -6.35 6.55 0.34
CA TRP A 38 -5.30 6.76 1.34
C TRP A 38 -5.63 7.94 2.27
N VAL A 39 -6.10 9.06 1.72
CA VAL A 39 -6.52 10.22 2.53
C VAL A 39 -7.70 9.87 3.44
N LYS A 40 -8.67 9.08 2.95
CA LYS A 40 -9.79 8.60 3.76
C LYS A 40 -9.34 7.73 4.93
N LEU A 41 -8.35 6.86 4.73
CA LEU A 41 -7.73 6.12 5.84
C LEU A 41 -7.11 7.07 6.86
N LEU A 42 -6.35 8.08 6.42
CA LEU A 42 -5.73 9.05 7.34
C LEU A 42 -6.77 9.86 8.13
N ILE A 43 -7.86 10.28 7.49
CA ILE A 43 -9.02 10.91 8.15
C ILE A 43 -9.62 9.98 9.18
N TRP A 44 -9.90 8.73 8.80
CA TRP A 44 -10.45 7.76 9.73
C TRP A 44 -9.53 7.53 10.93
N LEU A 45 -8.23 7.35 10.68
CA LEU A 45 -7.26 7.11 11.74
C LEU A 45 -7.14 8.31 12.68
N SER A 46 -7.07 9.54 12.15
CA SER A 46 -6.95 10.74 12.97
C SER A 46 -8.14 10.92 13.91
N LEU A 47 -9.36 10.67 13.41
CA LEU A 47 -10.59 10.74 14.19
C LEU A 47 -10.62 9.67 15.29
N ASN A 48 -10.18 8.45 14.99
CA ASN A 48 -10.08 7.37 15.99
C ASN A 48 -8.98 7.62 17.04
N CYS A 49 -7.99 8.45 16.72
CA CYS A 49 -7.00 8.94 17.67
C CYS A 49 -7.46 10.17 18.47
N GLY A 50 -8.70 10.64 18.28
CA GLY A 50 -9.26 11.79 18.98
C GLY A 50 -8.83 13.16 18.43
N SER A 51 -8.26 13.20 17.22
CA SER A 51 -7.98 14.48 16.55
C SER A 51 -9.26 15.18 16.12
N SER A 52 -9.20 16.50 15.96
CA SER A 52 -10.29 17.26 15.36
C SER A 52 -10.39 16.92 13.86
N GLY A 53 -11.61 16.79 13.35
CA GLY A 53 -11.88 16.48 11.94
C GLY A 53 -11.68 17.65 10.97
N ASP A 54 -11.04 18.73 11.43
CA ASP A 54 -10.73 19.91 10.65
C ASP A 54 -9.30 19.83 10.08
N GLU A 55 -8.98 20.75 9.18
CA GLU A 55 -7.67 20.81 8.50
C GLU A 55 -6.51 20.93 9.50
N ALA A 56 -6.67 21.73 10.55
CA ALA A 56 -5.66 21.91 11.58
C ALA A 56 -5.43 20.64 12.42
N GLY A 57 -6.49 19.90 12.74
CA GLY A 57 -6.39 18.59 13.39
C GLY A 57 -5.69 17.56 12.52
N MET A 58 -6.00 17.54 11.22
CA MET A 58 -5.35 16.66 10.25
C MET A 58 -3.86 16.98 10.10
N ALA A 59 -3.51 18.27 9.95
CA ALA A 59 -2.12 18.70 9.81
C ALA A 59 -1.27 18.27 11.02
N ARG A 60 -1.76 18.51 12.25
CA ARG A 60 -1.08 18.07 13.48
C ARG A 60 -0.95 16.56 13.57
N PHE A 61 -1.97 15.82 13.14
CA PHE A 61 -1.94 14.36 13.15
C PHE A 61 -0.85 13.81 12.21
N VAL A 62 -0.79 14.31 10.97
CA VAL A 62 0.24 13.91 9.99
C VAL A 62 1.65 14.32 10.46
N GLU A 63 1.79 15.51 11.04
CA GLU A 63 3.06 15.96 11.65
C GLU A 63 3.52 15.00 12.75
N ALA A 64 2.60 14.58 13.63
CA ALA A 64 2.90 13.65 14.73
C ALA A 64 3.26 12.24 14.26
N LEU A 65 2.67 11.74 13.17
CA LEU A 65 3.09 10.48 12.55
C LEU A 65 4.52 10.58 12.01
N GLY A 66 4.88 11.74 11.45
CA GLY A 66 6.16 11.97 10.81
C GLY A 66 6.32 11.21 9.47
N PRO A 67 7.34 11.59 8.68
CA PRO A 67 7.49 11.11 7.30
C PRO A 67 7.82 9.62 7.20
N SER A 68 8.63 9.08 8.13
CA SER A 68 9.06 7.67 8.09
C SER A 68 7.88 6.71 8.27
N LEU A 69 7.04 6.94 9.28
CA LEU A 69 5.88 6.10 9.54
C LEU A 69 4.82 6.27 8.45
N THR A 70 4.55 7.51 8.05
CA THR A 70 3.58 7.82 6.98
C THR A 70 3.93 7.10 5.68
N THR A 71 5.22 7.11 5.29
CA THR A 71 5.69 6.42 4.09
C THR A 71 5.51 4.91 4.20
N ARG A 72 5.85 4.32 5.36
CA ARG A 72 5.69 2.87 5.59
C ARG A 72 4.22 2.46 5.55
N MET A 73 3.35 3.21 6.21
CA MET A 73 1.90 2.96 6.18
C MET A 73 1.35 3.05 4.76
N ARG A 74 1.77 4.06 3.99
CA ARG A 74 1.34 4.23 2.59
C ARG A 74 1.76 3.02 1.73
N ARG A 75 2.98 2.52 1.90
CA ARG A 75 3.44 1.30 1.25
C ARG A 75 2.54 0.11 1.61
N VAL A 76 2.27 -0.13 2.89
CA VAL A 76 1.40 -1.24 3.36
C VAL A 76 -0.03 -1.11 2.81
N PHE A 77 -0.52 0.13 2.69
CA PHE A 77 -1.85 0.41 2.15
C PHE A 77 -1.99 0.03 0.67
N PHE A 78 -0.93 0.26 -0.13
CA PHE A 78 -0.92 0.04 -1.57
C PHE A 78 -0.13 -1.20 -2.04
N GLU A 79 0.26 -2.08 -1.11
CA GLU A 79 0.79 -3.41 -1.47
C GLU A 79 -0.27 -4.49 -1.22
N ARG A 80 -0.27 -5.57 -2.00
CA ARG A 80 -1.01 -6.80 -1.67
C ARG A 80 -0.11 -8.00 -1.90
N GLU A 81 -0.17 -8.93 -0.97
CA GLU A 81 0.43 -10.25 -1.11
C GLU A 81 -0.69 -11.22 -1.46
N LEU A 82 -0.45 -12.05 -2.47
CA LEU A 82 -1.37 -13.06 -2.95
C LEU A 82 -0.71 -14.41 -2.69
N GLU A 83 -0.83 -14.89 -1.45
CA GLU A 83 -0.16 -16.11 -0.97
C GLU A 83 -0.45 -17.33 -1.87
N ALA A 84 -1.68 -17.46 -2.37
CA ALA A 84 -2.04 -18.56 -3.26
C ALA A 84 -1.27 -18.56 -4.60
N LEU A 85 -0.70 -17.42 -5.00
CA LEU A 85 0.10 -17.25 -6.22
C LEU A 85 1.59 -17.10 -5.93
N ASP A 86 1.99 -16.95 -4.65
CA ASP A 86 3.31 -16.51 -4.20
C ASP A 86 3.78 -15.20 -4.87
N LEU A 87 2.84 -14.30 -5.17
CA LEU A 87 3.11 -13.02 -5.83
C LEU A 87 2.73 -11.83 -4.95
N GLN A 88 3.46 -10.73 -5.10
CA GLN A 88 3.18 -9.44 -4.48
C GLN A 88 2.92 -8.39 -5.57
N VAL A 89 1.97 -7.50 -5.32
CA VAL A 89 1.75 -6.29 -6.13
C VAL A 89 2.07 -5.05 -5.32
N MET A 90 2.78 -4.11 -5.94
CA MET A 90 3.02 -2.76 -5.43
C MET A 90 2.38 -1.75 -6.38
N ALA A 91 1.39 -1.01 -5.88
CA ALA A 91 0.57 -0.14 -6.72
C ALA A 91 0.23 1.17 -6.02
N ASP A 92 1.23 1.89 -5.55
CA ASP A 92 1.06 3.27 -5.06
C ASP A 92 0.69 4.22 -6.22
N PRO A 93 -0.40 5.00 -6.15
CA PRO A 93 -0.80 5.93 -7.21
C PRO A 93 0.16 7.11 -7.43
N ALA A 94 1.13 7.34 -6.54
CA ALA A 94 2.20 8.30 -6.77
C ALA A 94 3.28 7.78 -7.74
N GLU A 95 3.33 6.46 -7.95
CA GLU A 95 4.30 5.81 -8.84
C GLU A 95 3.75 5.67 -10.26
N GLN A 96 4.64 5.79 -11.26
CA GLN A 96 4.28 5.70 -12.68
C GLN A 96 3.88 4.29 -13.12
N GLN A 97 4.28 3.28 -12.36
CA GLN A 97 4.10 1.88 -12.71
C GLN A 97 3.61 1.10 -11.50
N VAL A 98 2.80 0.09 -11.79
CA VAL A 98 2.46 -1.01 -10.89
C VAL A 98 3.47 -2.12 -11.13
N LEU A 99 3.97 -2.72 -10.04
CA LEU A 99 4.93 -3.82 -10.10
C LEU A 99 4.27 -5.09 -9.57
N VAL A 100 4.42 -6.19 -10.30
CA VAL A 100 4.12 -7.53 -9.81
C VAL A 100 5.43 -8.30 -9.66
N LEU A 101 5.67 -8.86 -8.49
CA LEU A 101 6.94 -9.44 -8.06
C LEU A 101 6.71 -10.84 -7.47
N PRO A 102 7.64 -11.79 -7.64
CA PRO A 102 7.62 -13.04 -6.89
C PRO A 102 7.96 -12.80 -5.41
N MET A 103 7.28 -13.49 -4.50
CA MET A 103 7.57 -13.43 -3.05
C MET A 103 8.79 -14.26 -2.63
N GLY A 104 9.27 -15.14 -3.52
CA GLY A 104 10.41 -16.00 -3.24
C GLY A 104 11.17 -16.43 -4.50
N PRO A 105 12.38 -16.99 -4.34
CA PRO A 105 13.17 -17.45 -5.47
C PRO A 105 12.48 -18.62 -6.19
N GLY A 106 12.54 -18.59 -7.53
CA GLY A 106 11.99 -19.66 -8.36
C GLY A 106 10.47 -19.63 -8.54
N VAL A 107 9.76 -18.67 -7.92
CA VAL A 107 8.33 -18.46 -8.18
C VAL A 107 8.16 -17.99 -9.62
N PRO A 108 7.34 -18.68 -10.44
CA PRO A 108 7.14 -18.29 -11.82
C PRO A 108 6.36 -16.97 -11.91
N LEU A 109 6.84 -16.08 -12.78
CA LEU A 109 6.17 -14.84 -13.10
C LEU A 109 6.17 -14.66 -14.62
N ASP A 110 4.96 -14.56 -15.18
CA ASP A 110 4.70 -14.22 -16.56
C ASP A 110 3.55 -13.20 -16.63
N LEU A 111 3.25 -12.72 -17.84
CA LEU A 111 2.19 -11.74 -18.06
C LEU A 111 0.80 -12.28 -17.70
N GLU A 112 0.54 -13.60 -17.76
CA GLU A 112 -0.76 -14.22 -17.40
C GLU A 112 -0.97 -14.25 -15.89
N ARG A 113 0.05 -14.61 -15.14
CA ARG A 113 0.02 -14.56 -13.68
C ARG A 113 -0.09 -13.12 -13.19
N ALA A 114 0.63 -12.19 -13.81
CA ALA A 114 0.49 -10.76 -13.49
C ALA A 114 -0.93 -10.25 -13.77
N ALA A 115 -1.57 -10.68 -14.88
CA ALA A 115 -2.94 -10.28 -15.18
C ALA A 115 -3.94 -10.83 -14.15
N THR A 116 -3.73 -12.09 -13.72
CA THR A 116 -4.52 -12.70 -12.64
C THR A 116 -4.40 -11.89 -11.34
N VAL A 117 -3.19 -11.45 -10.99
CA VAL A 117 -2.97 -10.58 -9.81
C VAL A 117 -3.74 -9.27 -9.93
N ILE A 118 -3.61 -8.57 -11.07
CA ILE A 118 -4.29 -7.30 -11.33
C ILE A 118 -5.82 -7.45 -11.25
N GLU A 119 -6.36 -8.57 -11.72
CA GLU A 119 -7.80 -8.86 -11.61
C GLU A 119 -8.24 -9.12 -10.17
N GLN A 120 -7.54 -10.00 -9.45
CA GLN A 120 -7.89 -10.37 -8.08
C GLN A 120 -7.87 -9.17 -7.12
N VAL A 121 -6.96 -8.24 -7.35
CA VAL A 121 -6.81 -7.04 -6.53
C VAL A 121 -7.61 -5.84 -7.06
N GLN A 122 -8.44 -6.02 -8.09
CA GLN A 122 -9.35 -5.00 -8.65
C GLN A 122 -8.63 -3.75 -9.18
N LEU A 123 -7.50 -3.93 -9.89
CA LEU A 123 -6.64 -2.84 -10.34
C LEU A 123 -6.78 -2.51 -11.84
N GLN A 124 -7.64 -3.23 -12.57
CA GLN A 124 -7.78 -3.15 -14.04
C GLN A 124 -8.03 -1.72 -14.53
N GLY A 125 -8.81 -0.92 -13.80
CA GLY A 125 -9.13 0.47 -14.15
C GLY A 125 -7.98 1.47 -13.95
N HIS A 126 -6.86 1.04 -13.37
CA HIS A 126 -5.74 1.92 -13.01
C HIS A 126 -4.46 1.63 -13.82
N VAL A 127 -4.48 0.61 -14.69
CA VAL A 127 -3.33 0.18 -15.49
C VAL A 127 -3.60 0.28 -16.98
N ALA A 128 -2.55 0.54 -17.74
CA ALA A 128 -2.62 0.60 -19.18
C ALA A 128 -2.89 -0.79 -19.80
N ASP A 129 -3.24 -0.79 -21.08
CA ASP A 129 -3.48 -2.01 -21.85
C ASP A 129 -2.33 -3.00 -21.77
N ARG A 130 -2.71 -4.28 -21.84
CA ARG A 130 -1.81 -5.43 -21.70
C ARG A 130 -0.65 -5.44 -22.70
N SER A 131 -0.82 -4.81 -23.86
CA SER A 131 0.23 -4.65 -24.88
C SER A 131 1.40 -3.76 -24.43
N ARG A 132 1.20 -2.94 -23.39
CA ARG A 132 2.23 -2.04 -22.82
C ARG A 132 2.96 -2.63 -21.63
N TRP A 133 2.55 -3.81 -21.16
CA TRP A 133 3.15 -4.45 -19.99
C TRP A 133 4.52 -5.01 -20.37
N GLN A 134 5.46 -4.90 -19.44
CA GLN A 134 6.85 -5.33 -19.67
C GLN A 134 7.21 -6.40 -18.64
N GLN A 135 7.46 -7.61 -19.14
CA GLN A 135 8.08 -8.65 -18.33
C GLN A 135 9.59 -8.44 -18.34
N LEU A 136 10.14 -8.22 -17.14
CA LEU A 136 11.57 -8.15 -16.86
C LEU A 136 11.98 -9.40 -16.06
N ASP A 137 13.27 -9.58 -15.79
CA ASP A 137 13.82 -10.83 -15.23
C ASP A 137 13.09 -11.35 -13.97
N ALA A 138 12.72 -10.46 -13.04
CA ALA A 138 12.05 -10.83 -11.78
C ALA A 138 10.86 -9.93 -11.43
N VAL A 139 10.31 -9.22 -12.41
CA VAL A 139 9.21 -8.28 -12.20
C VAL A 139 8.41 -8.09 -13.47
N VAL A 140 7.09 -7.93 -13.36
CA VAL A 140 6.27 -7.39 -14.44
C VAL A 140 5.97 -5.93 -14.10
N ALA A 141 6.48 -5.04 -14.94
CA ALA A 141 6.25 -3.61 -14.85
C ALA A 141 5.04 -3.22 -15.71
N ILE A 142 4.05 -2.62 -15.08
CA ILE A 142 2.75 -2.31 -15.67
C ILE A 142 2.54 -0.80 -15.61
N PRO A 143 2.58 -0.07 -16.74
CA PRO A 143 2.30 1.36 -16.75
C PRO A 143 0.89 1.66 -16.21
N ARG A 144 0.75 2.75 -15.46
CA ARG A 144 -0.58 3.25 -15.10
C ARG A 144 -1.29 3.88 -16.30
N VAL A 145 -2.62 3.97 -16.22
CA VAL A 145 -3.35 4.90 -17.08
C VAL A 145 -2.92 6.33 -16.73
N GLU A 146 -2.68 7.16 -17.73
CA GLU A 146 -2.49 8.59 -17.50
C GLU A 146 -3.78 9.15 -16.90
N ALA A 147 -3.68 9.85 -15.77
CA ALA A 147 -4.80 10.60 -15.27
C ALA A 147 -5.16 11.65 -16.33
N ALA A 148 -6.40 11.63 -16.82
CA ALA A 148 -6.90 12.71 -17.66
C ALA A 148 -6.70 14.02 -16.88
N ALA A 149 -5.88 14.91 -17.44
CA ALA A 149 -5.58 16.22 -16.86
C ALA A 149 -6.83 17.10 -16.73
#